data_AF-A0A946DMZ1-F1
#
_entry.id   AF-A0A946DMZ1-F1
#
_cell.length_a   1.000
_cell.length_b   1.000
_cell.length_c   1.000
_cell.angle_alpha   90.00
_cell.angle_beta   90.00
_cell.angle_gamma   90.00
#
_symmetry.space_group_name_H-M   'P 1'
#
loop_
_entity.id
_entity.type
_entity.pdbx_description
1 polymer ?
#
loop_
_entity_poly.entity_id
_entity_poly.type
_entity_poly.pdbx_seq_one_letter_code
_entity_poly.pdbx_strand_id
1 'polypeptide(L)'
;MEAPKDLYIPPEALEVCLETFEGPLDLLLYLIKKQNLDILDIPIAGITKQYMTYIDMMQELKLELAAEYLLMAAMLAEIKSRMLLPHKKIEEEEGDPRAELVRRLQEYERYKKVAEGIEKLPRMDRDWHELIVDFKKLPSLKPPPTVQLEMIVKAFAEVMHRIEVTAIHEIRRDSLSVRDRMSRVLSFSNG
;
A
#
# COMPACT_ATOMS: atom_id res chain seq x y z
N MET A 1 -10.32 26.67 -25.00
CA MET A 1 -9.64 26.69 -23.69
C MET A 1 -8.84 25.41 -23.61
N GLU A 2 -7.56 25.46 -23.92
CA GLU A 2 -6.67 24.30 -23.89
C GLU A 2 -6.34 23.96 -22.44
N ALA A 3 -6.49 22.68 -22.08
CA ALA A 3 -6.00 22.14 -20.82
C ALA A 3 -4.45 22.25 -20.80
N PRO A 4 -3.83 22.58 -19.65
CA PRO A 4 -2.37 22.60 -19.53
C PRO A 4 -1.78 21.24 -19.90
N LYS A 5 -0.81 21.22 -20.82
CA LYS A 5 -0.26 20.00 -21.46
C LYS A 5 0.55 19.07 -20.53
N ASP A 6 0.68 19.38 -19.25
CA ASP A 6 1.41 18.55 -18.28
C ASP A 6 0.49 17.78 -17.31
N LEU A 7 -0.81 17.72 -17.61
CA LEU A 7 -1.81 17.04 -16.80
C LEU A 7 -2.51 15.92 -17.59
N TYR A 8 -1.77 14.89 -18.00
CA TYR A 8 -2.38 13.62 -18.41
C TYR A 8 -2.03 12.55 -17.37
N ILE A 9 -2.96 12.36 -16.42
CA ILE A 9 -3.03 11.14 -15.63
C ILE A 9 -4.19 10.34 -16.24
N PRO A 10 -3.96 9.14 -16.79
CA PRO A 10 -5.05 8.30 -17.27
C PRO A 10 -6.06 8.05 -16.12
N PRO A 11 -7.37 8.15 -16.37
CA PRO A 11 -8.41 7.96 -15.34
C PRO A 11 -8.27 6.61 -14.60
N GLU A 12 -7.83 5.59 -15.32
CA GLU A 12 -7.62 4.23 -14.82
C GLU A 12 -6.47 4.11 -13.80
N ALA A 13 -5.48 5.02 -13.84
CA ALA A 13 -4.42 5.11 -12.84
C ALA A 13 -4.82 5.97 -11.62
N LEU A 14 -5.92 6.73 -11.74
CA LEU A 14 -6.42 7.63 -10.71
C LEU A 14 -7.31 6.91 -9.68
N GLU A 15 -8.08 5.91 -10.11
CA GLU A 15 -8.87 5.01 -9.24
C GLU A 15 -8.01 4.14 -8.32
N VAL A 16 -6.76 3.83 -8.71
CA VAL A 16 -5.83 2.98 -7.94
C VAL A 16 -5.08 3.76 -6.86
N CYS A 17 -5.12 5.10 -6.87
CA CYS A 17 -4.16 5.93 -6.14
C CYS A 17 -4.59 6.43 -4.76
N LEU A 18 -5.83 6.20 -4.31
CA LEU A 18 -6.31 6.74 -3.02
C LEU A 18 -6.38 5.74 -1.88
N GLU A 19 -6.42 4.44 -2.18
CA GLU A 19 -6.08 3.41 -1.19
C GLU A 19 -4.56 3.36 -0.90
N THR A 20 -3.74 4.12 -1.66
CA THR A 20 -2.28 4.09 -1.56
C THR A 20 -1.65 5.23 -0.75
N PHE A 21 -2.39 6.30 -0.44
CA PHE A 21 -1.85 7.41 0.35
C PHE A 21 -2.23 7.30 1.83
N GLU A 22 -1.24 7.41 2.71
CA GLU A 22 -1.41 7.32 4.17
C GLU A 22 -1.83 8.67 4.81
N GLY A 23 -2.55 9.53 4.06
CA GLY A 23 -3.08 10.80 4.55
C GLY A 23 -2.67 12.04 3.73
N PRO A 24 -3.14 13.24 4.15
CA PRO A 24 -3.00 14.48 3.38
C PRO A 24 -1.55 14.97 3.26
N LEU A 25 -0.70 14.71 4.26
CA LEU A 25 0.71 15.07 4.20
C LEU A 25 1.47 14.23 3.16
N ASP A 26 1.10 12.96 3.00
CA ASP A 26 1.72 12.09 2.03
C ASP A 26 1.36 12.51 0.60
N LEU A 27 0.09 12.82 0.38
CA LEU A 27 -0.38 13.40 -0.88
C LEU A 27 0.37 14.69 -1.21
N LEU A 28 0.53 15.60 -0.25
CA LEU A 28 1.28 16.84 -0.47
C LEU A 28 2.76 16.58 -0.80
N LEU A 29 3.43 15.68 -0.07
CA LEU A 29 4.80 15.30 -0.39
C LEU A 29 4.92 14.71 -1.80
N TYR A 30 3.97 13.87 -2.21
CA TYR A 30 3.92 13.34 -3.56
C TYR A 30 3.81 14.46 -4.60
N LEU A 31 2.89 15.40 -4.43
CA LEU A 31 2.69 16.53 -5.35
C LEU A 31 3.94 17.42 -5.44
N ILE A 32 4.61 17.70 -4.32
CA ILE A 32 5.85 18.48 -4.26
C ILE A 32 6.98 17.77 -5.02
N LYS A 33 7.20 16.48 -4.71
CA LYS A 33 8.25 15.67 -5.35
C LYS A 33 8.03 15.50 -6.85
N LYS A 34 6.78 15.28 -7.28
CA LYS A 34 6.44 15.11 -8.69
C LYS A 34 6.77 16.33 -9.55
N GLN A 35 6.75 17.52 -8.96
CA GLN A 35 7.08 18.77 -9.64
C GLN A 35 8.54 19.21 -9.45
N ASN A 36 9.37 18.41 -8.78
CA ASN A 36 10.73 18.78 -8.39
C ASN A 36 10.79 20.11 -7.63
N LEU A 37 9.81 20.36 -6.75
CA LEU A 37 9.76 21.54 -5.90
C LEU A 37 10.56 21.34 -4.62
N ASP A 38 11.15 22.41 -4.11
CA ASP A 38 11.76 22.41 -2.78
C ASP A 38 10.67 22.47 -1.71
N ILE A 39 10.77 21.58 -0.71
CA ILE A 39 9.88 21.56 0.46
C ILE A 39 10.03 22.81 1.33
N LEU A 40 11.16 23.51 1.25
CA LEU A 40 11.42 24.75 1.98
C LEU A 40 10.80 25.97 1.30
N ASP A 41 10.57 25.91 -0.01
CA ASP A 41 9.99 27.01 -0.78
C ASP A 41 8.85 26.54 -1.67
N ILE A 42 7.75 26.16 -1.00
CA ILE A 42 6.58 25.61 -1.68
C ILE A 42 5.76 26.76 -2.29
N PRO A 43 5.45 26.72 -3.61
CA PRO A 43 4.51 27.64 -4.23
C PRO A 43 3.07 27.31 -3.81
N ILE A 44 2.62 27.87 -2.69
CA ILE A 44 1.32 27.55 -2.06
C ILE A 44 0.15 27.68 -3.04
N ALA A 45 0.11 28.74 -3.84
CA ALA A 45 -0.99 28.92 -4.79
C ALA A 45 -1.11 27.75 -5.79
N GLY A 46 0.02 27.22 -6.26
CA GLY A 46 0.08 26.09 -7.18
C GLY A 46 -0.27 24.77 -6.49
N ILE A 47 0.35 24.51 -5.33
CA ILE A 47 0.13 23.25 -4.60
C ILE A 47 -1.31 23.12 -4.11
N THR A 48 -1.90 24.20 -3.60
CA THR A 48 -3.30 24.20 -3.15
C THR A 48 -4.25 23.91 -4.30
N LYS A 49 -4.02 24.48 -5.48
CA LYS A 49 -4.87 24.22 -6.65
C LYS A 49 -4.85 22.74 -7.05
N GLN A 50 -3.66 22.14 -7.06
CA GLN A 50 -3.52 20.73 -7.41
C GLN A 50 -4.11 19.80 -6.35
N TYR A 51 -3.88 20.12 -5.07
CA TYR A 51 -4.49 19.39 -3.96
C TYR A 51 -6.01 19.39 -4.09
N MET A 52 -6.64 20.55 -4.31
CA MET A 52 -8.09 20.64 -4.50
C MET A 52 -8.57 19.86 -5.73
N THR A 53 -7.86 19.99 -6.86
CA THR A 53 -8.19 19.22 -8.08
C THR A 53 -8.20 17.72 -7.79
N TYR A 54 -7.22 17.24 -7.03
CA TYR A 54 -7.11 15.84 -6.68
C TYR A 54 -8.25 15.40 -5.75
N ILE A 55 -8.57 16.18 -4.72
CA ILE A 55 -9.70 15.95 -3.81
C ILE A 55 -11.04 15.91 -4.55
N ASP A 56 -11.28 16.84 -5.48
CA ASP A 56 -12.52 16.93 -6.24
C ASP A 56 -12.73 15.67 -7.10
N MET A 57 -11.67 15.17 -7.74
CA MET A 57 -11.71 13.90 -8.49
C MET A 57 -12.07 12.71 -7.58
N MET A 58 -11.66 12.71 -6.31
CA MET A 58 -12.04 11.65 -5.34
C MET A 58 -13.53 11.69 -5.01
N GLN A 59 -14.09 12.91 -4.87
CA GLN A 59 -15.51 13.08 -4.55
C GLN A 59 -16.39 12.56 -5.67
N GLU A 60 -15.99 12.78 -6.93
CA GLU A 60 -16.69 12.25 -8.11
C GLU A 60 -16.71 10.70 -8.12
N LEU A 61 -15.66 10.07 -7.60
CA LEU A 61 -15.54 8.61 -7.43
C LEU A 61 -16.29 8.06 -6.20
N LYS A 62 -17.04 8.90 -5.46
CA LYS A 62 -17.82 8.55 -4.25
C LYS A 62 -17.00 7.93 -3.11
N LEU A 63 -15.72 8.26 -3.01
CA LEU A 63 -14.91 7.87 -1.84
C LEU A 63 -15.33 8.73 -0.63
N GLU A 64 -15.51 8.11 0.53
CA GLU A 64 -15.70 8.85 1.78
C GLU A 64 -14.43 9.64 2.08
N LEU A 65 -14.49 10.96 1.89
CA LEU A 65 -13.35 11.81 2.14
C LEU A 65 -13.08 11.88 3.66
N ALA A 66 -11.90 11.46 4.09
CA ALA A 66 -11.54 11.55 5.50
C ALA A 66 -11.47 13.03 5.94
N ALA A 67 -11.92 13.31 7.17
CA ALA A 67 -11.93 14.65 7.75
C ALA A 67 -10.54 15.34 7.71
N GLU A 68 -9.47 14.55 7.75
CA GLU A 68 -8.08 15.03 7.66
C GLU A 68 -7.77 15.73 6.33
N TYR A 69 -8.35 15.26 5.21
CA TYR A 69 -8.14 15.88 3.90
C TYR A 69 -8.86 17.22 3.79
N LEU A 70 -10.06 17.33 4.35
CA LEU A 70 -10.82 18.59 4.41
C LEU A 70 -10.14 19.61 5.32
N LEU A 71 -9.61 19.15 6.46
CA LEU A 71 -8.82 20.00 7.36
C LEU A 71 -7.59 20.57 6.64
N MET A 72 -6.85 19.74 5.90
CA MET A 72 -5.69 20.21 5.13
C MET A 72 -6.09 21.18 4.02
N ALA A 73 -7.20 20.94 3.33
CA ALA A 73 -7.77 21.89 2.36
C ALA A 73 -8.02 23.27 2.99
N ALA A 74 -8.63 23.30 4.17
CA ALA A 74 -8.88 24.53 4.92
C ALA A 74 -7.57 25.23 5.32
N MET A 75 -6.59 24.48 5.84
CA MET A 75 -5.27 25.02 6.19
C MET A 75 -4.56 25.62 4.98
N LEU A 76 -4.56 24.93 3.83
CA LEU A 76 -3.96 25.44 2.59
C LEU A 76 -4.66 26.70 2.06
N ALA A 77 -5.98 26.79 2.21
CA ALA A 77 -6.74 27.98 1.84
C ALA A 77 -6.41 29.18 2.74
N GLU A 78 -6.25 28.95 4.05
CA GLU A 78 -5.83 29.95 5.01
C GLU A 78 -4.43 30.48 4.69
N ILE A 79 -3.45 29.59 4.53
CA ILE A 79 -2.05 29.95 4.19
C ILE A 79 -2.04 30.75 2.88
N LYS A 80 -2.76 30.28 1.85
CA LYS A 80 -2.88 30.99 0.58
C LYS A 80 -3.47 32.40 0.75
N SER A 81 -4.51 32.54 1.57
CA SER A 81 -5.14 33.84 1.84
C SER A 81 -4.15 34.80 2.49
N ARG A 82 -3.49 34.38 3.58
CA ARG A 82 -2.49 35.19 4.31
C ARG A 82 -1.34 35.63 3.38
N MET A 83 -0.87 34.75 2.52
CA MET A 83 0.22 35.05 1.58
C MET A 83 -0.17 36.01 0.44
N LEU A 84 -1.45 36.09 0.08
CA LEU A 84 -1.93 36.94 -1.02
C LEU A 84 -2.45 38.31 -0.53
N LEU A 85 -2.67 38.47 0.77
CA LEU A 85 -3.18 39.72 1.33
C LEU A 85 -2.06 40.77 1.47
N PRO A 86 -2.33 42.06 1.16
CA PRO A 86 -1.37 43.13 1.35
C PRO A 86 -1.07 43.31 2.85
N HIS A 87 0.20 43.15 3.24
CA HIS A 87 0.65 43.25 4.62
C HIS A 87 0.35 44.64 5.21
N LYS A 88 -0.41 44.70 6.31
CA LYS A 88 -0.41 45.87 7.17
C LYS A 88 0.91 45.87 7.94
N LYS A 89 1.62 47.01 7.97
CA LYS A 89 2.91 47.23 8.67
C LYS A 89 2.95 46.81 10.17
N ILE A 90 1.84 46.33 10.73
CA ILE A 90 1.71 45.92 12.13
C ILE A 90 1.95 44.40 12.28
N GLU A 91 1.92 43.64 11.19
CA GLU A 91 2.00 42.15 11.20
C GLU A 91 3.41 41.60 10.89
N GLU A 92 4.47 42.44 10.86
CA GLU A 92 5.85 42.00 10.56
C GLU A 92 6.45 41.02 11.60
N GLU A 93 5.78 40.80 12.75
CA GLU A 93 6.16 39.75 13.71
C GLU A 93 5.58 38.36 13.39
N GLU A 94 4.56 38.26 12.53
CA GLU A 94 4.06 36.96 12.08
C GLU A 94 5.05 36.36 11.07
N GLY A 95 5.77 35.29 11.47
CA GLY A 95 6.71 34.58 10.60
C GLY A 95 6.06 34.00 9.34
N ASP A 96 6.84 33.28 8.51
CA ASP A 96 6.31 32.68 7.26
C ASP A 96 5.02 31.87 7.54
N PRO A 97 3.86 32.24 6.96
CA PRO A 97 2.59 31.53 7.16
C PRO A 97 2.65 30.04 6.82
N ARG A 98 3.64 29.63 6.02
CA ARG A 98 3.89 28.23 5.61
C ARG A 98 4.69 27.43 6.63
N ALA A 99 5.33 28.07 7.61
CA ALA A 99 6.35 27.46 8.44
C ALA A 99 5.88 26.19 9.16
N GLU A 100 4.65 26.20 9.68
CA GLU A 100 4.08 25.02 10.34
C GLU A 100 3.87 23.86 9.36
N LEU A 101 3.36 24.15 8.16
CA LEU A 101 3.15 23.13 7.12
C LEU A 101 4.48 22.51 6.68
N VAL A 102 5.49 23.34 6.41
CA VAL A 102 6.83 22.89 6.02
C VAL A 102 7.41 21.98 7.10
N ARG A 103 7.32 22.39 8.36
CA ARG A 103 7.79 21.58 9.49
C ARG A 103 7.09 20.22 9.55
N ARG A 104 5.76 20.19 9.44
CA ARG A 104 4.99 18.92 9.45
C ARG A 104 5.36 18.01 8.28
N LEU A 105 5.56 18.57 7.09
CA LEU A 105 5.98 17.80 5.90
C LEU A 105 7.38 17.21 6.08
N GLN A 106 8.32 17.97 6.65
CA GLN A 106 9.67 17.48 6.95
C GLN A 106 9.67 16.37 8.01
N GLU A 107 8.90 16.56 9.09
CA GLU A 107 8.74 15.54 10.13
C GLU A 107 8.15 14.25 9.55
N TYR A 108 7.07 14.35 8.78
CA TYR A 108 6.45 13.22 8.12
C TYR A 108 7.41 12.55 7.12
N GLU A 109 8.13 13.31 6.29
CA GLU A 109 9.11 12.73 5.36
C GLU A 109 10.21 11.94 6.08
N ARG A 110 10.70 12.47 7.21
CA ARG A 110 11.70 11.79 8.04
C ARG A 110 11.16 10.47 8.58
N TYR A 111 9.95 10.46 9.13
CA TYR A 111 9.34 9.24 9.65
C TYR A 111 9.04 8.23 8.54
N LYS A 112 8.55 8.69 7.39
CA LYS A 112 8.32 7.84 6.21
C LYS A 112 9.60 7.15 5.76
N LYS A 113 10.72 7.88 5.66
CA LYS A 113 12.03 7.30 5.33
C LYS A 113 12.49 6.23 6.35
N VAL A 114 12.25 6.47 7.64
CA VAL A 114 12.58 5.50 8.69
C VAL A 114 11.68 4.26 8.59
N ALA A 115 10.37 4.44 8.39
CA ALA A 115 9.42 3.35 8.22
C ALA A 115 9.78 2.48 7.00
N GLU A 116 10.10 3.10 5.87
CA GLU A 116 10.61 2.40 4.67
C GLU A 116 11.93 1.66 4.94
N GLY A 117 12.79 2.21 5.79
CA GLY A 117 14.02 1.57 6.23
C GLY A 117 13.75 0.33 7.09
N ILE A 118 12.81 0.43 8.04
CA ILE A 118 12.39 -0.67 8.90
C ILE A 118 11.74 -1.79 8.08
N GLU A 119 10.90 -1.45 7.10
CA GLU A 119 10.20 -2.44 6.27
C GLU A 119 11.20 -3.32 5.48
N LYS A 120 12.35 -2.76 5.10
CA LYS A 120 13.42 -3.47 4.40
C LYS A 120 14.26 -4.38 5.30
N LEU A 121 14.15 -4.27 6.62
CA LEU A 121 14.90 -5.15 7.52
C LEU A 121 14.39 -6.59 7.39
N PRO A 122 15.28 -7.60 7.41
CA PRO A 122 14.86 -8.99 7.36
C PRO A 122 14.08 -9.35 8.62
N ARG A 123 12.91 -9.97 8.46
CA ARG A 123 12.03 -10.33 9.57
C ARG A 123 11.95 -11.85 9.69
N MET A 124 12.09 -12.31 10.94
CA MET A 124 11.75 -13.68 11.30
C MET A 124 10.28 -13.93 10.92
N ASP A 125 9.97 -15.08 10.36
CA ASP A 125 8.67 -15.48 9.82
C ASP A 125 8.19 -14.77 8.54
N ARG A 126 9.03 -13.91 7.95
CA ARG A 126 8.83 -13.36 6.59
C ARG A 126 9.93 -13.82 5.65
N ASP A 127 11.18 -13.60 6.05
CA ASP A 127 12.36 -13.80 5.20
C ASP A 127 13.19 -15.01 5.64
N TRP A 128 13.14 -15.34 6.93
CA TRP A 128 13.81 -16.51 7.50
C TRP A 128 13.01 -17.05 8.69
N HIS A 129 13.11 -18.36 8.91
CA HIS A 129 12.44 -19.05 10.00
C HIS A 129 13.48 -19.66 10.94
N GLU A 130 13.19 -19.68 12.23
CA GLU A 130 14.02 -20.39 13.20
C GLU A 130 13.81 -21.90 13.05
N LEU A 131 14.87 -22.62 12.68
CA LEU A 131 14.85 -24.08 12.65
C LEU A 131 15.43 -24.62 13.96
N ILE A 132 14.54 -25.07 14.84
CA ILE A 132 14.95 -25.80 16.05
C ILE A 132 15.12 -27.27 15.68
N VAL A 133 16.37 -27.69 15.46
CA VAL A 133 16.70 -29.11 15.23
C VAL A 133 16.94 -29.79 16.57
N ASP A 134 16.06 -30.72 16.94
CA ASP A 134 16.32 -31.64 18.05
C ASP A 134 17.34 -32.70 17.62
N PHE A 135 18.62 -32.45 17.93
CA PHE A 135 19.72 -33.39 17.63
C PHE A 135 19.55 -34.76 18.30
N LYS A 136 18.69 -34.90 19.33
CA LYS A 136 18.39 -36.21 19.95
C LYS A 136 17.46 -37.07 19.08
N LYS A 137 16.75 -36.45 18.13
CA LYS A 137 15.90 -37.10 17.12
C LYS A 137 16.55 -37.17 15.74
N LEU A 138 17.83 -36.86 15.60
CA LEU A 138 18.55 -37.27 14.40
C LEU A 138 18.36 -38.78 14.27
N PRO A 139 17.77 -39.28 13.16
CA PRO A 139 17.78 -40.71 12.93
C PRO A 139 19.25 -41.10 13.03
N SER A 140 19.56 -41.99 13.98
CA SER A 140 20.82 -42.72 13.99
C SER A 140 21.17 -43.01 12.55
N LEU A 141 22.40 -42.75 12.09
CA LEU A 141 22.88 -43.13 10.77
C LEU A 141 22.66 -44.64 10.60
N LYS A 142 21.44 -45.04 10.24
CA LYS A 142 21.07 -46.39 9.93
C LYS A 142 21.78 -46.63 8.61
N PRO A 143 22.54 -47.72 8.47
CA PRO A 143 23.03 -48.08 7.15
C PRO A 143 21.84 -48.07 6.20
N PRO A 144 22.00 -47.50 4.99
CA PRO A 144 20.91 -47.48 4.02
C PRO A 144 20.35 -48.90 3.88
N PRO A 145 19.03 -49.07 3.83
CA PRO A 145 18.44 -50.39 3.74
C PRO A 145 18.98 -51.09 2.49
N THR A 146 19.30 -52.38 2.61
CA THR A 146 19.67 -53.19 1.46
C THR A 146 18.45 -53.32 0.56
N VAL A 147 18.40 -52.52 -0.51
CA VAL A 147 17.33 -52.50 -1.49
C VAL A 147 17.69 -53.36 -2.69
N GLN A 148 16.75 -54.18 -3.15
CA GLN A 148 16.86 -54.92 -4.40
C GLN A 148 16.28 -54.07 -5.54
N LEU A 149 16.81 -54.24 -6.75
CA LEU A 149 16.38 -53.48 -7.93
C LEU A 149 14.87 -53.54 -8.17
N GLU A 150 14.26 -54.69 -7.89
CA GLU A 150 12.82 -54.94 -8.01
C GLU A 150 11.98 -53.99 -7.14
N MET A 151 12.46 -53.61 -5.95
CA MET A 151 11.77 -52.67 -5.07
C MET A 151 11.77 -51.25 -5.63
N ILE A 152 12.88 -50.84 -6.26
CA ILE A 152 13.01 -49.52 -6.90
C ILE A 152 12.08 -49.43 -8.10
N VAL A 153 12.03 -50.49 -8.93
CA VAL A 153 11.13 -50.57 -10.09
C VAL A 153 9.67 -50.49 -9.66
N LYS A 154 9.27 -51.19 -8.58
CA LYS A 154 7.91 -51.10 -8.03
C LYS A 154 7.57 -49.70 -7.51
N ALA A 155 8.43 -49.10 -6.69
CA ALA A 155 8.21 -47.77 -6.16
C ALA A 155 8.11 -46.71 -7.28
N PHE A 156 8.93 -46.84 -8.33
CA PHE A 156 8.86 -45.97 -9.50
C PHE A 156 7.55 -46.16 -10.28
N ALA A 157 7.11 -47.40 -10.48
CA ALA A 157 5.84 -47.71 -11.13
C ALA A 157 4.64 -47.12 -10.35
N GLU A 158 4.66 -47.19 -9.01
CA GLU A 158 3.63 -46.58 -8.15
C GLU A 158 3.59 -45.05 -8.29
N VAL A 159 4.75 -44.39 -8.34
CA VAL A 159 4.83 -42.94 -8.56
C VAL A 159 4.31 -42.56 -9.94
N MET A 160 4.70 -43.28 -10.99
CA MET A 160 4.22 -43.04 -12.35
C MET A 160 2.70 -43.24 -12.44
N HIS A 161 2.16 -44.30 -11.83
CA HIS A 161 0.72 -44.54 -11.79
C HIS A 161 -0.02 -43.42 -11.03
N ARG A 162 0.55 -42.92 -9.93
CA ARG A 162 -0.03 -41.79 -9.20
C ARG A 162 -0.02 -40.52 -10.03
N ILE A 163 1.04 -40.23 -10.79
CA ILE A 163 1.10 -39.05 -11.66
C ILE A 163 0.05 -39.15 -12.78
N GLU A 164 -0.15 -40.34 -13.38
CA GLU A 164 -1.22 -40.57 -14.35
C GLU A 164 -2.62 -40.34 -13.75
N VAL A 165 -2.84 -40.76 -12.50
CA VAL A 165 -4.13 -40.58 -11.81
C VAL A 165 -4.34 -39.12 -11.32
N THR A 166 -3.27 -38.35 -11.11
CA THR A 166 -3.35 -36.95 -10.64
C THR A 166 -3.29 -35.93 -11.78
N ALA A 167 -3.02 -36.38 -13.02
CA ALA A 167 -3.10 -35.54 -14.20
C ALA A 167 -4.57 -35.28 -14.53
N ILE A 168 -4.99 -34.03 -14.30
CA ILE A 168 -6.31 -33.43 -14.58
C ILE A 168 -7.31 -33.53 -13.40
N HIS A 169 -7.07 -32.70 -12.38
CA HIS A 169 -8.17 -31.96 -11.77
C HIS A 169 -7.98 -30.49 -12.08
N GLU A 170 -8.55 -30.03 -13.19
CA GLU A 170 -8.65 -28.61 -13.53
C GLU A 170 -9.58 -27.96 -12.50
N ILE A 171 -9.02 -27.23 -11.54
CA ILE A 171 -9.80 -26.46 -10.56
C ILE A 171 -10.43 -25.29 -11.31
N ARG A 172 -11.59 -25.52 -11.93
CA ARG A 172 -12.52 -24.44 -12.26
C ARG A 172 -13.08 -23.93 -10.94
N ARG A 173 -12.69 -22.70 -10.58
CA ARG A 173 -13.32 -21.97 -9.50
C ARG A 173 -14.72 -21.60 -9.94
N ASP A 174 -15.70 -22.44 -9.62
CA ASP A 174 -17.09 -22.02 -9.69
C ASP A 174 -17.29 -20.87 -8.69
N SER A 175 -17.70 -19.72 -9.20
CA SER A 175 -18.07 -18.55 -8.40
C SER A 175 -19.38 -18.85 -7.66
N LEU A 176 -19.27 -19.53 -6.52
CA LEU A 176 -20.41 -19.71 -5.62
C LEU A 176 -20.88 -18.33 -5.13
N SER A 177 -22.16 -18.05 -5.34
CA SER A 177 -22.82 -16.87 -4.81
C SER A 177 -22.76 -16.87 -3.28
N VAL A 178 -22.63 -15.68 -2.68
CA VAL A 178 -22.62 -15.49 -1.22
C VAL A 178 -23.83 -16.17 -0.56
N ARG A 179 -24.98 -16.22 -1.25
CA ARG A 179 -26.20 -16.89 -0.79
C ARG A 179 -25.98 -18.40 -0.58
N ASP A 180 -25.34 -19.08 -1.52
CA ASP A 180 -25.11 -20.53 -1.44
C ASP A 180 -24.17 -20.88 -0.28
N ARG A 181 -23.20 -20.00 -0.01
CA ARG A 181 -22.25 -20.15 1.10
C ARG A 181 -22.94 -19.97 2.46
N MET A 182 -23.87 -19.02 2.58
CA MET A 182 -24.66 -18.82 3.80
C MET A 182 -25.58 -20.01 4.09
N SER A 183 -26.26 -20.56 3.08
CA SER A 183 -27.13 -21.73 3.25
C SER A 183 -26.36 -22.97 3.73
N ARG A 184 -25.13 -23.18 3.24
CA ARG A 184 -24.27 -24.28 3.68
C ARG A 184 -23.85 -24.14 5.13
N VAL A 185 -23.42 -22.95 5.57
CA VAL A 185 -23.01 -22.71 6.97
C VAL A 185 -24.18 -22.93 7.93
N LEU A 186 -25.38 -22.48 7.57
CA LEU A 186 -26.57 -22.70 8.39
C LEU A 186 -26.95 -24.19 8.49
N SER A 187 -26.67 -25.00 7.45
CA SER A 187 -26.92 -26.44 7.49
C SER A 187 -26.00 -27.21 8.45
N PHE A 188 -24.80 -26.70 8.73
CA PHE A 188 -23.88 -27.27 9.73
C PHE A 188 -24.20 -26.85 11.17
N SER A 189 -25.03 -25.82 11.37
CA SER A 189 -25.41 -25.31 12.69
C SER A 189 -26.70 -25.93 13.25
N ASN A 190 -27.38 -26.77 12.48
CA ASN A 190 -28.59 -27.50 12.90
C ASN A 190 -28.33 -29.02 12.95
N GLY A 191 -27.21 -29.41 13.57
CA GLY A 191 -26.89 -30.78 13.97
C GLY A 191 -26.36 -30.79 15.40
#